data_AF-A0A948AIX5-F1
#
_entry.id   AF-A0A948AIX5-F1
#
_cell.length_a   1.000
_cell.length_b   1.000
_cell.length_c   1.000
_cell.angle_alpha   90.00
_cell.angle_beta   90.00
_cell.angle_gamma   90.00
#
_symmetry.space_group_name_H-M   'P 1'
#
loop_
_entity.id
_entity.type
_entity.pdbx_description
1 polymer ?
#
loop_
_entity_poly.entity_id
_entity_poly.type
_entity_poly.pdbx_seq_one_letter_code
_entity_poly.pdbx_strand_id
1 'polypeptide(L)'
;MQIESFITGKDASLESSIQSMQAKLAALGFHIEERSWLNPVANAWSVHIRDRDCPLLFTNGKGASEKAARASALGEFFERLGCNYFWSHYYLGGTLAQRAYVHYPQEQWFPMPEGDAWPEALLDADLRAFYNPDDAVPAGALVDRNSGNAARGICALPYQRQRDGATLWFPVNLIGNLYVSNGMSAGNTPAEARVQALSEIFERHVKFRIIGEGLCLPDVPEAVIARYPKIAAGIRDLRAAGFGILVKDASLGGQYPVMNVTLLNPHDQGCFASFGAHPDFEVALERALTELLQGRALDALGDFPEPGFDLDEIADAQNLEIHFVDSSGIISWEFLRATPDFDFSDWDFGGSTEQEFAWLCDAIHGDERDVYIADFDHLGVYACRILVPGMSE
;
A
#
# COMPACT_ATOMS: atom_id res chain seq x y z
N MET A 1 19.49 -17.39 -25.71
CA MET A 1 19.57 -16.72 -24.40
C MET A 1 18.42 -15.74 -24.35
N GLN A 2 17.53 -15.90 -23.37
CA GLN A 2 16.48 -14.93 -23.11
C GLN A 2 17.16 -13.71 -22.48
N ILE A 3 16.84 -12.49 -22.94
CA ILE A 3 17.38 -11.25 -22.34
C ILE A 3 16.69 -11.07 -21.00
N GLU A 4 17.47 -10.94 -19.92
CA GLU A 4 16.98 -10.69 -18.58
C GLU A 4 17.19 -9.23 -18.18
N SER A 5 16.18 -8.64 -17.56
CA SER A 5 16.17 -7.26 -17.08
C SER A 5 16.02 -7.25 -15.57
N PHE A 6 17.00 -6.69 -14.85
CA PHE A 6 16.97 -6.51 -13.40
C PHE A 6 16.75 -5.02 -13.08
N ILE A 7 15.93 -4.76 -12.07
CA ILE A 7 15.66 -3.41 -11.55
C ILE A 7 15.98 -3.36 -10.06
N THR A 8 16.32 -2.19 -9.54
CA THR A 8 16.66 -1.97 -8.13
C THR A 8 15.50 -2.41 -7.21
N GLY A 9 15.82 -3.03 -6.08
CA GLY A 9 14.85 -3.52 -5.10
C GLY A 9 14.08 -4.77 -5.53
N LYS A 10 14.55 -5.52 -6.55
CA LYS A 10 13.96 -6.80 -6.98
C LYS A 10 14.99 -7.92 -7.01
N ASP A 11 14.59 -9.08 -6.49
CA ASP A 11 15.43 -10.27 -6.33
C ASP A 11 15.38 -11.22 -7.53
N ALA A 12 14.60 -10.89 -8.56
CA ALA A 12 14.53 -11.66 -9.81
C ALA A 12 14.39 -10.74 -11.04
N SER A 13 14.71 -11.30 -12.21
CA SER A 13 14.50 -10.61 -13.49
C SER A 13 13.01 -10.44 -13.77
N LEU A 14 12.64 -9.32 -14.42
CA LEU A 14 11.25 -9.03 -14.78
C LEU A 14 10.65 -10.17 -15.63
N GLU A 15 11.42 -10.72 -16.57
CA GLU A 15 10.99 -11.82 -17.43
C GLU A 15 10.69 -13.09 -16.64
N SER A 16 11.56 -13.44 -15.68
CA SER A 16 11.36 -14.59 -14.81
C SER A 16 10.11 -14.43 -13.93
N SER A 17 9.94 -13.26 -13.30
CA SER A 17 8.78 -12.95 -12.47
C SER A 17 7.48 -13.05 -13.27
N ILE A 18 7.42 -12.41 -14.46
CA ILE A 18 6.24 -12.44 -15.34
C ILE A 18 5.91 -13.87 -15.75
N GLN A 19 6.89 -14.61 -16.27
CA GLN A 19 6.68 -15.98 -16.75
C GLN A 19 6.21 -16.90 -15.61
N SER A 20 6.84 -16.80 -14.44
CA SER A 20 6.51 -17.59 -13.26
C SER A 20 5.09 -17.30 -12.77
N MET A 21 4.73 -16.03 -12.62
CA MET A 21 3.40 -15.62 -12.15
C MET A 21 2.29 -16.00 -13.13
N GLN A 22 2.49 -15.75 -14.44
CA GLN A 22 1.51 -16.15 -15.46
C GLN A 22 1.28 -17.67 -15.48
N ALA A 23 2.35 -18.46 -15.41
CA ALA A 23 2.25 -19.91 -15.39
C ALA A 23 1.51 -20.42 -14.14
N LYS A 24 1.76 -19.83 -12.97
CA LYS A 24 1.09 -20.19 -11.71
C LYS A 24 -0.39 -19.81 -11.72
N LEU A 25 -0.75 -18.61 -12.19
CA LEU A 25 -2.16 -18.20 -12.34
C LEU A 25 -2.91 -19.15 -13.28
N ALA A 26 -2.32 -19.49 -14.42
CA ALA A 26 -2.91 -20.45 -15.36
C ALA A 26 -3.08 -21.85 -14.73
N ALA A 27 -2.09 -22.32 -13.95
CA ALA A 27 -2.17 -23.59 -13.24
C ALA A 27 -3.26 -23.61 -12.15
N LEU A 28 -3.54 -22.46 -11.53
CA LEU A 28 -4.64 -22.26 -10.58
C LEU A 28 -6.01 -22.08 -11.25
N GLY A 29 -6.04 -21.98 -12.59
CA GLY A 29 -7.27 -21.83 -13.37
C GLY A 29 -7.71 -20.38 -13.59
N PHE A 30 -6.89 -19.38 -13.27
CA PHE A 30 -7.15 -17.98 -13.58
C PHE A 30 -6.70 -17.65 -15.01
N HIS A 31 -7.57 -17.00 -15.78
CA HIS A 31 -7.33 -16.67 -17.18
C HIS A 31 -7.15 -15.16 -17.34
N ILE A 32 -5.97 -14.69 -16.95
CA ILE A 32 -5.65 -13.26 -16.92
C ILE A 32 -5.53 -12.68 -18.33
N GLU A 33 -6.23 -11.57 -18.57
CA GLU A 33 -6.12 -10.75 -19.77
C GLU A 33 -5.66 -9.32 -19.44
N GLU A 34 -4.73 -8.81 -20.27
CA GLU A 34 -4.33 -7.40 -20.25
C GLU A 34 -5.34 -6.59 -21.07
N ARG A 35 -5.93 -5.56 -20.46
CA ARG A 35 -7.08 -4.83 -21.05
C ARG A 35 -6.71 -3.48 -21.63
N SER A 36 -5.92 -2.71 -20.90
CA SER A 36 -5.52 -1.38 -21.28
C SER A 36 -4.09 -1.12 -20.81
N TRP A 37 -3.36 -0.43 -21.67
CA TRP A 37 -1.98 -0.01 -21.46
C TRP A 37 -1.91 1.49 -21.62
N LEU A 38 -1.19 2.16 -20.74
CA LEU A 38 -0.90 3.58 -20.84
C LEU A 38 0.60 3.82 -20.67
N ASN A 39 1.09 4.81 -21.41
CA ASN A 39 2.43 5.36 -21.29
C ASN A 39 2.35 6.88 -21.55
N PRO A 40 1.77 7.66 -20.61
CA PRO A 40 1.45 9.07 -20.83
C PRO A 40 2.69 9.97 -20.96
N VAL A 41 3.80 9.60 -20.33
CA VAL A 41 5.10 10.29 -20.41
C VAL A 41 6.24 9.29 -20.48
N ALA A 42 7.46 9.76 -20.76
CA ALA A 42 8.64 8.91 -20.82
C ALA A 42 8.83 8.11 -19.51
N ASN A 43 9.00 6.79 -19.67
CA ASN A 43 9.29 5.87 -18.57
C ASN A 43 8.21 5.85 -17.46
N ALA A 44 6.94 6.04 -17.80
CA ALA A 44 5.83 5.84 -16.86
C ALA A 44 4.77 4.98 -17.53
N TRP A 45 4.76 3.68 -17.22
CA TRP A 45 3.83 2.71 -17.78
C TRP A 45 2.80 2.29 -16.75
N SER A 46 1.58 2.01 -17.20
CA SER A 46 0.58 1.30 -16.42
C SER A 46 -0.20 0.30 -17.27
N VAL A 47 -0.70 -0.74 -16.60
CA VAL A 47 -1.55 -1.78 -17.22
C VAL A 47 -2.68 -2.18 -16.30
N HIS A 48 -3.88 -2.32 -16.86
CA HIS A 48 -5.01 -2.98 -16.19
C HIS A 48 -5.08 -4.44 -16.62
N ILE A 49 -5.08 -5.36 -15.66
CA ILE A 49 -5.29 -6.79 -15.89
C ILE A 49 -6.52 -7.28 -15.14
N ARG A 50 -7.19 -8.31 -15.67
CA ARG A 50 -8.30 -8.95 -14.98
C ARG A 50 -8.42 -10.43 -15.34
N ASP A 51 -9.10 -11.19 -14.50
CA ASP A 51 -9.53 -12.53 -14.88
C ASP A 51 -10.68 -12.46 -15.91
N ARG A 52 -10.51 -13.18 -17.02
CA ARG A 52 -11.54 -13.30 -18.07
C ARG A 52 -12.82 -13.93 -17.53
N ASP A 53 -12.70 -14.93 -16.65
CA ASP A 53 -13.84 -15.73 -16.20
C ASP A 53 -14.58 -15.06 -15.02
N CYS A 54 -13.91 -14.17 -14.30
CA CYS A 54 -14.51 -13.32 -13.26
C CYS A 54 -13.96 -11.88 -13.36
N PRO A 55 -14.57 -11.00 -14.18
CA PRO A 55 -14.07 -9.64 -14.40
C PRO A 55 -14.02 -8.73 -13.17
N LEU A 56 -14.62 -9.15 -12.04
CA LEU A 56 -14.50 -8.47 -10.75
C LEU A 56 -13.10 -8.62 -10.12
N LEU A 57 -12.34 -9.63 -10.54
CA LEU A 57 -10.96 -9.86 -10.11
C LEU A 57 -10.02 -9.13 -11.06
N PHE A 58 -9.53 -7.96 -10.65
CA PHE A 58 -8.64 -7.15 -11.45
C PHE A 58 -7.62 -6.42 -10.58
N THR A 59 -6.49 -6.08 -11.18
CA THR A 59 -5.43 -5.28 -10.54
C THR A 59 -4.83 -4.33 -11.56
N ASN A 60 -4.10 -3.35 -11.05
CA ASN A 60 -3.36 -2.41 -11.89
C ASN A 60 -1.87 -2.55 -11.61
N GLY A 61 -1.06 -2.43 -12.65
CA GLY A 61 0.39 -2.39 -12.52
C GLY A 61 0.93 -1.04 -12.94
N LYS A 62 2.06 -0.66 -12.35
CA LYS A 62 2.81 0.56 -12.68
C LYS A 62 4.31 0.29 -12.72
N GLY A 63 5.07 1.07 -13.48
CA GLY A 63 6.53 1.03 -13.45
C GLY A 63 7.21 1.74 -14.61
N ALA A 64 8.54 1.85 -14.58
CA ALA A 64 9.29 2.58 -15.60
C ALA A 64 9.44 1.90 -16.98
N SER A 65 8.86 0.71 -17.16
CA SER A 65 8.82 0.00 -18.43
C SER A 65 7.56 -0.86 -18.53
N GLU A 66 7.20 -1.26 -19.74
CA GLU A 66 6.09 -2.18 -19.98
C GLU A 66 6.24 -3.49 -19.16
N LYS A 67 7.46 -4.06 -19.09
CA LYS A 67 7.71 -5.26 -18.29
C LYS A 67 7.55 -5.00 -16.79
N ALA A 68 8.04 -3.87 -16.29
CA ALA A 68 7.92 -3.53 -14.87
C ALA A 68 6.43 -3.36 -14.49
N ALA A 69 5.65 -2.65 -15.30
CA ALA A 69 4.21 -2.51 -15.08
C ALA A 69 3.47 -3.86 -15.15
N ARG A 70 3.82 -4.74 -16.10
CA ARG A 70 3.25 -6.10 -16.18
C ARG A 70 3.57 -6.94 -14.95
N ALA A 71 4.83 -6.94 -14.51
CA ALA A 71 5.25 -7.65 -13.30
C ALA A 71 4.53 -7.12 -12.06
N SER A 72 4.40 -5.78 -11.95
CA SER A 72 3.64 -5.12 -10.87
C SER A 72 2.17 -5.56 -10.85
N ALA A 73 1.48 -5.56 -11.99
CA ALA A 73 0.07 -5.95 -12.04
C ALA A 73 -0.15 -7.41 -11.60
N LEU A 74 0.71 -8.32 -12.07
CA LEU A 74 0.67 -9.73 -11.73
C LEU A 74 1.01 -9.97 -10.25
N GLY A 75 2.00 -9.22 -9.72
CA GLY A 75 2.35 -9.22 -8.31
C GLY A 75 1.17 -8.80 -7.44
N GLU A 76 0.55 -7.67 -7.76
CA GLU A 76 -0.67 -7.19 -7.08
C GLU A 76 -1.79 -8.23 -7.17
N PHE A 77 -1.94 -8.94 -8.29
CA PHE A 77 -2.95 -10.00 -8.40
C PHE A 77 -2.70 -11.14 -7.40
N PHE A 78 -1.45 -11.59 -7.25
CA PHE A 78 -1.07 -12.59 -6.25
C PHE A 78 -1.21 -12.07 -4.81
N GLU A 79 -0.91 -10.80 -4.57
CA GLU A 79 -1.12 -10.13 -3.30
C GLU A 79 -2.61 -10.17 -2.91
N ARG A 80 -3.50 -9.71 -3.79
CA ARG A 80 -4.95 -9.67 -3.53
C ARG A 80 -5.56 -11.07 -3.44
N LEU A 81 -5.09 -12.02 -4.25
CA LEU A 81 -5.49 -13.42 -4.12
C LEU A 81 -5.03 -14.01 -2.78
N GLY A 82 -3.74 -13.86 -2.46
CA GLY A 82 -3.13 -14.45 -1.26
C GLY A 82 -3.74 -13.92 0.02
N CYS A 83 -4.13 -12.65 0.03
CA CYS A 83 -4.80 -11.98 1.16
C CYS A 83 -6.33 -12.08 1.13
N ASN A 84 -6.92 -12.89 0.22
CA ASN A 84 -8.37 -13.02 0.00
C ASN A 84 -9.08 -11.66 -0.22
N TYR A 85 -8.37 -10.63 -0.64
CA TYR A 85 -8.85 -9.25 -0.60
C TYR A 85 -9.95 -8.99 -1.63
N PHE A 86 -9.94 -9.68 -2.78
CA PHE A 86 -11.02 -9.59 -3.76
C PHE A 86 -12.41 -9.92 -3.19
N TRP A 87 -12.44 -10.71 -2.11
CA TRP A 87 -13.68 -11.18 -1.50
C TRP A 87 -14.03 -10.46 -0.19
N SER A 88 -13.17 -9.58 0.32
CA SER A 88 -13.31 -8.92 1.63
C SER A 88 -14.66 -8.22 1.84
N HIS A 89 -15.25 -7.67 0.77
CA HIS A 89 -16.50 -6.92 0.82
C HIS A 89 -17.78 -7.78 0.71
N TYR A 90 -17.65 -9.10 0.53
CA TYR A 90 -18.79 -9.99 0.25
C TYR A 90 -19.07 -10.98 1.38
N TYR A 91 -20.35 -11.18 1.67
CA TYR A 91 -20.80 -12.38 2.36
C TYR A 91 -20.68 -13.59 1.43
N LEU A 92 -19.98 -14.64 1.87
CA LEU A 92 -19.62 -15.80 1.06
C LEU A 92 -20.67 -16.92 1.07
N GLY A 93 -21.77 -16.73 1.78
CA GLY A 93 -22.88 -17.68 1.82
C GLY A 93 -22.71 -18.78 2.87
N GLY A 94 -23.85 -19.37 3.27
CA GLY A 94 -23.91 -20.32 4.38
C GLY A 94 -23.08 -21.58 4.16
N THR A 95 -22.92 -22.02 2.90
CA THR A 95 -22.09 -23.18 2.55
C THR A 95 -20.62 -22.95 2.90
N LEU A 96 -20.06 -21.77 2.58
CA LEU A 96 -18.67 -21.45 2.90
C LEU A 96 -18.50 -21.18 4.39
N ALA A 97 -19.45 -20.50 5.02
CA ALA A 97 -19.45 -20.22 6.46
C ALA A 97 -19.42 -21.47 7.36
N GLN A 98 -19.84 -22.63 6.84
CA GLN A 98 -19.89 -23.92 7.53
C GLN A 98 -18.70 -24.86 7.22
N ARG A 99 -17.78 -24.47 6.34
CA ARG A 99 -16.60 -25.29 6.02
C ARG A 99 -15.64 -25.39 7.22
N ALA A 100 -14.68 -26.31 7.14
CA ALA A 100 -13.62 -26.45 8.14
C ALA A 100 -12.90 -25.10 8.40
N TYR A 101 -12.69 -24.30 7.36
CA TYR A 101 -12.25 -22.91 7.43
C TYR A 101 -13.00 -22.05 6.40
N VAL A 102 -13.07 -20.73 6.63
CA VAL A 102 -13.69 -19.73 5.75
C VAL A 102 -12.63 -18.94 4.98
N HIS A 103 -11.58 -18.50 5.64
CA HIS A 103 -10.50 -17.66 5.10
C HIS A 103 -9.26 -18.50 4.82
N TYR A 104 -8.70 -19.13 5.86
CA TYR A 104 -7.45 -19.89 5.75
C TYR A 104 -7.43 -21.11 6.67
N PRO A 105 -6.72 -22.20 6.31
CA PRO A 105 -6.59 -23.38 7.18
C PRO A 105 -6.04 -23.09 8.59
N GLN A 106 -5.19 -22.06 8.73
CA GLN A 106 -4.60 -21.65 10.00
C GLN A 106 -5.48 -20.71 10.84
N GLU A 107 -6.67 -20.34 10.36
CA GLU A 107 -7.59 -19.49 11.12
C GLU A 107 -8.05 -20.18 12.41
N GLN A 108 -8.37 -19.38 13.41
CA GLN A 108 -9.01 -19.86 14.63
C GLN A 108 -10.36 -19.19 14.85
N TRP A 109 -11.28 -19.98 15.39
CA TRP A 109 -12.62 -19.53 15.77
C TRP A 109 -12.70 -19.45 17.28
N PHE A 110 -12.97 -18.26 17.79
CA PHE A 110 -13.16 -18.00 19.20
C PHE A 110 -14.66 -17.95 19.48
N PRO A 111 -15.21 -18.89 20.28
CA PRO A 111 -16.63 -18.89 20.60
C PRO A 111 -17.09 -17.57 21.19
N MET A 112 -18.33 -17.18 20.89
CA MET A 112 -18.92 -15.98 21.46
C MET A 112 -19.01 -16.14 22.99
N PRO A 113 -18.53 -15.18 23.81
CA PRO A 113 -18.61 -15.28 25.25
C PRO A 113 -20.02 -15.01 25.78
N GLU A 114 -20.26 -15.38 27.05
CA GLU A 114 -21.45 -14.96 27.78
C GLU A 114 -21.32 -13.48 28.19
N GLY A 115 -21.54 -12.56 27.24
CA GLY A 115 -21.45 -11.11 27.43
C GLY A 115 -20.78 -10.39 26.26
N ASP A 116 -20.42 -9.13 26.46
CA ASP A 116 -19.89 -8.26 25.41
C ASP A 116 -18.35 -8.19 25.38
N ALA A 117 -17.66 -8.73 26.39
CA ALA A 117 -16.19 -8.70 26.45
C ALA A 117 -15.55 -9.56 25.36
N TRP A 118 -14.42 -9.12 24.80
CA TRP A 118 -13.70 -9.89 23.77
C TRP A 118 -13.04 -11.15 24.37
N PRO A 119 -13.14 -12.34 23.73
CA PRO A 119 -12.47 -13.57 24.18
C PRO A 119 -11.00 -13.36 24.52
N GLU A 120 -10.53 -13.69 25.72
CA GLU A 120 -9.19 -13.33 26.27
C GLU A 120 -8.01 -13.65 25.34
N ALA A 121 -8.11 -14.71 24.53
CA ALA A 121 -7.05 -15.15 23.63
C ALA A 121 -6.93 -14.33 22.32
N LEU A 122 -7.88 -13.42 22.03
CA LEU A 122 -7.76 -12.46 20.93
C LEU A 122 -6.83 -11.32 21.34
N LEU A 123 -5.85 -11.00 20.49
CA LEU A 123 -4.91 -9.90 20.72
C LEU A 123 -4.20 -10.00 22.10
N ASP A 124 -3.43 -8.99 22.47
CA ASP A 124 -2.90 -8.82 23.82
C ASP A 124 -3.49 -7.56 24.50
N ALA A 125 -3.03 -7.26 25.72
CA ALA A 125 -3.54 -6.15 26.50
C ALA A 125 -3.31 -4.79 25.82
N ASP A 126 -2.13 -4.59 25.22
CA ASP A 126 -1.76 -3.33 24.58
C ASP A 126 -2.62 -3.09 23.32
N LEU A 127 -2.80 -4.12 22.49
CA LEU A 127 -3.66 -4.04 21.31
C LEU A 127 -5.14 -3.86 21.69
N ARG A 128 -5.61 -4.48 22.78
CA ARG A 128 -6.98 -4.25 23.27
C ARG A 128 -7.18 -2.81 23.71
N ALA A 129 -6.22 -2.24 24.44
CA ALA A 129 -6.26 -0.84 24.84
C ALA A 129 -6.22 0.10 23.61
N PHE A 130 -5.51 -0.28 22.55
CA PHE A 130 -5.47 0.47 21.31
C PHE A 130 -6.81 0.46 20.54
N TYR A 131 -7.40 -0.72 20.31
CA TYR A 131 -8.62 -0.83 19.49
C TYR A 131 -9.93 -0.64 20.25
N ASN A 132 -9.93 -0.84 21.56
CA ASN A 132 -11.12 -0.76 22.40
C ASN A 132 -10.82 -0.06 23.73
N PRO A 133 -10.31 1.19 23.72
CA PRO A 133 -9.80 1.87 24.91
C PRO A 133 -10.86 2.06 26.01
N ASP A 134 -12.13 2.20 25.62
CA ASP A 134 -13.25 2.44 26.53
C ASP A 134 -14.12 1.19 26.77
N ASP A 135 -13.66 0.01 26.32
CA ASP A 135 -14.43 -1.24 26.34
C ASP A 135 -15.83 -1.14 25.68
N ALA A 136 -16.00 -0.19 24.74
CA ALA A 136 -17.28 0.16 24.13
C ALA A 136 -17.65 -0.73 22.92
N VAL A 137 -16.69 -1.47 22.34
CA VAL A 137 -16.92 -2.36 21.20
C VAL A 137 -17.29 -3.75 21.70
N PRO A 138 -18.54 -4.22 21.51
CA PRO A 138 -18.94 -5.55 21.96
C PRO A 138 -18.32 -6.65 21.08
N ALA A 139 -18.05 -7.82 21.65
CA ALA A 139 -17.50 -8.99 20.94
C ALA A 139 -18.30 -9.37 19.69
N GLY A 140 -19.63 -9.20 19.72
CA GLY A 140 -20.51 -9.44 18.57
C GLY A 140 -20.19 -8.56 17.35
N ALA A 141 -19.59 -7.38 17.54
CA ALA A 141 -19.16 -6.51 16.45
C ALA A 141 -17.94 -7.04 15.69
N LEU A 142 -17.18 -7.97 16.28
CA LEU A 142 -15.99 -8.57 15.67
C LEU A 142 -16.29 -9.78 14.77
N VAL A 143 -17.56 -10.15 14.59
CA VAL A 143 -17.92 -11.22 13.64
C VAL A 143 -17.55 -10.80 12.23
N ASP A 144 -16.83 -11.66 11.50
CA ASP A 144 -16.39 -11.34 10.16
C ASP A 144 -17.56 -11.31 9.16
N ARG A 145 -17.53 -10.34 8.24
CA ARG A 145 -18.57 -10.15 7.22
C ARG A 145 -18.67 -11.35 6.28
N ASN A 146 -17.53 -11.96 5.94
CA ASN A 146 -17.46 -13.02 4.95
C ASN A 146 -18.22 -14.28 5.37
N SER A 147 -18.10 -14.68 6.64
CA SER A 147 -18.86 -15.78 7.21
C SER A 147 -20.25 -15.38 7.70
N GLY A 148 -20.40 -14.18 8.26
CA GLY A 148 -21.60 -13.75 9.00
C GLY A 148 -22.03 -14.71 10.13
N ASN A 149 -21.15 -15.61 10.57
CA ASN A 149 -21.51 -16.77 11.37
C ASN A 149 -21.30 -16.52 12.87
N ALA A 150 -22.13 -15.64 13.44
CA ALA A 150 -22.07 -15.29 14.86
C ALA A 150 -22.19 -16.51 15.79
N ALA A 151 -22.90 -17.56 15.37
CA ALA A 151 -23.03 -18.80 16.14
C ALA A 151 -21.72 -19.60 16.23
N ARG A 152 -20.85 -19.49 15.21
CA ARG A 152 -19.51 -20.10 15.21
C ARG A 152 -18.51 -19.26 16.00
N GLY A 153 -18.72 -17.95 16.07
CA GLY A 153 -17.94 -17.01 16.89
C GLY A 153 -17.14 -16.01 16.06
N ILE A 154 -16.01 -15.57 16.60
CA ILE A 154 -15.11 -14.59 15.99
C ILE A 154 -13.99 -15.35 15.26
N CYS A 155 -13.88 -15.17 13.95
CA CYS A 155 -12.76 -15.68 13.18
C CYS A 155 -11.56 -14.74 13.30
N ALA A 156 -10.39 -15.28 13.61
CA ALA A 156 -9.15 -14.54 13.72
C ALA A 156 -7.99 -15.24 13.02
N LEU A 157 -7.03 -14.45 12.54
CA LEU A 157 -5.85 -14.90 11.84
C LEU A 157 -4.60 -14.77 12.72
N PRO A 158 -3.65 -15.71 12.62
CA PRO A 158 -2.39 -15.61 13.34
C PRO A 158 -1.48 -14.59 12.67
N TYR A 159 -1.00 -13.63 13.44
CA TYR A 159 0.09 -12.73 13.05
C TYR A 159 1.28 -12.93 13.99
N GLN A 160 2.48 -12.98 13.42
CA GLN A 160 3.72 -13.04 14.17
C GLN A 160 4.23 -11.62 14.45
N ARG A 161 4.35 -11.29 15.73
CA ARG A 161 4.97 -10.04 16.18
C ARG A 161 6.49 -10.11 16.01
N GLN A 162 7.08 -9.11 15.38
CA GLN A 162 8.49 -9.16 15.00
C GLN A 162 9.45 -8.93 16.18
N ARG A 163 9.08 -8.15 17.21
CA ARG A 163 9.97 -7.88 18.36
C ARG A 163 10.35 -9.12 19.18
N ASP A 164 9.47 -10.12 19.26
CA ASP A 164 9.63 -11.28 20.15
C ASP A 164 9.17 -12.63 19.56
N GLY A 165 8.62 -12.63 18.35
CA GLY A 165 8.15 -13.82 17.66
C GLY A 165 6.81 -14.36 18.17
N ALA A 166 6.12 -13.64 19.07
CA ALA A 166 4.84 -14.07 19.60
C ALA A 166 3.77 -14.14 18.50
N THR A 167 2.90 -15.15 18.55
CA THR A 167 1.72 -15.24 17.69
C THR A 167 0.51 -14.65 18.40
N LEU A 168 -0.13 -13.66 17.75
CA LEU A 168 -1.35 -13.03 18.22
C LEU A 168 -2.48 -13.28 17.23
N TRP A 169 -3.72 -13.35 17.73
CA TRP A 169 -4.90 -13.62 16.94
C TRP A 169 -5.67 -12.34 16.65
N PHE A 170 -5.59 -11.86 15.42
CA PHE A 170 -6.27 -10.66 14.95
C PHE A 170 -7.61 -11.01 14.33
N PRO A 171 -8.75 -10.47 14.83
CA PRO A 171 -10.06 -10.70 14.24
C PRO A 171 -10.09 -10.27 12.77
N VAL A 172 -10.64 -11.12 11.89
CA VAL A 172 -10.76 -10.79 10.46
C VAL A 172 -11.61 -9.54 10.25
N ASN A 173 -12.63 -9.33 11.09
CA ASN A 173 -13.44 -8.11 11.06
C ASN A 173 -12.59 -6.85 11.27
N LEU A 174 -11.74 -6.85 12.30
CA LEU A 174 -10.86 -5.72 12.61
C LEU A 174 -9.89 -5.47 11.45
N ILE A 175 -9.27 -6.54 10.95
CA ILE A 175 -8.37 -6.48 9.79
C ILE A 175 -9.07 -5.84 8.57
N GLY A 176 -10.28 -6.30 8.26
CA GLY A 176 -11.02 -5.87 7.07
C GLY A 176 -11.55 -4.44 7.15
N ASN A 177 -11.91 -3.95 8.34
CA ASN A 177 -12.44 -2.60 8.52
C ASN A 177 -11.36 -1.54 8.67
N LEU A 178 -10.28 -1.84 9.41
CA LEU A 178 -9.27 -0.83 9.75
C LEU A 178 -8.11 -0.78 8.77
N TYR A 179 -7.71 -1.92 8.18
CA TYR A 179 -6.47 -1.99 7.40
C TYR A 179 -6.69 -2.20 5.91
N VAL A 180 -7.90 -2.57 5.49
CA VAL A 180 -8.31 -2.72 4.08
C VAL A 180 -7.25 -3.43 3.21
N SER A 181 -6.62 -2.79 2.23
CA SER A 181 -5.51 -3.35 1.46
C SER A 181 -4.12 -2.88 1.91
N ASN A 182 -4.04 -1.97 2.88
CA ASN A 182 -2.76 -1.40 3.33
C ASN A 182 -1.87 -2.48 3.96
N GLY A 183 -0.58 -2.45 3.63
CA GLY A 183 0.41 -3.38 4.15
C GLY A 183 0.33 -4.79 3.55
N MET A 184 -0.39 -4.98 2.45
CA MET A 184 -0.31 -6.22 1.66
C MET A 184 0.88 -6.16 0.70
N SER A 185 1.47 -7.32 0.42
CA SER A 185 2.47 -7.44 -0.65
C SER A 185 2.56 -8.86 -1.19
N ALA A 186 3.00 -8.99 -2.44
CA ALA A 186 3.57 -10.22 -2.97
C ALA A 186 4.90 -9.94 -3.68
N GLY A 187 5.79 -10.92 -3.70
CA GLY A 187 7.14 -10.74 -4.24
C GLY A 187 7.83 -12.04 -4.61
N ASN A 188 9.00 -11.90 -5.22
CA ASN A 188 9.82 -13.04 -5.62
C ASN A 188 10.41 -13.78 -4.40
N THR A 189 10.68 -13.05 -3.33
CA THR A 189 11.19 -13.56 -2.05
C THR A 189 10.39 -12.98 -0.89
N PRO A 190 10.45 -13.59 0.32
CA PRO A 190 9.84 -13.03 1.51
C PRO A 190 10.34 -11.63 1.87
N ALA A 191 11.65 -11.39 1.76
CA ALA A 191 12.25 -10.10 2.10
C ALA A 191 11.78 -9.00 1.13
N GLU A 192 11.79 -9.26 -0.19
CA GLU A 192 11.32 -8.32 -1.21
C GLU A 192 9.85 -7.88 -0.97
N ALA A 193 8.97 -8.84 -0.69
CA ALA A 193 7.56 -8.56 -0.42
C ALA A 193 7.37 -7.77 0.88
N ARG A 194 8.06 -8.16 1.96
CA ARG A 194 7.97 -7.46 3.25
C ARG A 194 8.50 -6.04 3.18
N VAL A 195 9.59 -5.79 2.43
CA VAL A 195 10.09 -4.43 2.16
C VAL A 195 9.02 -3.60 1.47
N GLN A 196 8.34 -4.14 0.45
CA GLN A 196 7.29 -3.39 -0.23
C GLN A 196 6.08 -3.13 0.67
N ALA A 197 5.61 -4.11 1.44
CA ALA A 197 4.51 -3.93 2.39
C ALA A 197 4.83 -2.85 3.44
N LEU A 198 6.00 -2.91 4.07
CA LEU A 198 6.44 -1.90 5.05
C LEU A 198 6.65 -0.52 4.43
N SER A 199 7.22 -0.46 3.23
CA SER A 199 7.38 0.82 2.51
C SER A 199 6.01 1.44 2.26
N GLU A 200 5.02 0.66 1.84
CA GLU A 200 3.67 1.17 1.64
C GLU A 200 3.01 1.65 2.94
N ILE A 201 3.26 0.99 4.08
CA ILE A 201 2.82 1.50 5.39
C ILE A 201 3.45 2.87 5.69
N PHE A 202 4.75 3.05 5.46
CA PHE A 202 5.40 4.36 5.60
C PHE A 202 4.81 5.40 4.63
N GLU A 203 4.56 5.01 3.38
CA GLU A 203 3.95 5.86 2.36
C GLU A 203 2.63 6.45 2.84
N ARG A 204 1.70 5.61 3.34
CA ARG A 204 0.39 6.06 3.86
C ARG A 204 0.52 6.84 5.16
N HIS A 205 1.29 6.32 6.12
CA HIS A 205 1.47 6.97 7.42
C HIS A 205 2.00 8.40 7.27
N VAL A 206 3.06 8.57 6.49
CA VAL A 206 3.70 9.86 6.26
C VAL A 206 2.84 10.76 5.37
N LYS A 207 2.15 10.21 4.35
CA LYS A 207 1.16 10.94 3.55
C LYS A 207 0.10 11.59 4.44
N PHE A 208 -0.51 10.84 5.34
CA PHE A 208 -1.58 11.35 6.21
C PHE A 208 -1.08 12.36 7.23
N ARG A 209 0.13 12.17 7.77
CA ARG A 209 0.78 13.19 8.60
C ARG A 209 1.01 14.49 7.85
N ILE A 210 1.56 14.42 6.64
CA ILE A 210 1.82 15.61 5.81
C ILE A 210 0.53 16.36 5.49
N ILE A 211 -0.54 15.64 5.14
CA ILE A 211 -1.83 16.24 4.79
C ILE A 211 -2.51 16.80 6.04
N GLY A 212 -2.69 15.97 7.07
CA GLY A 212 -3.44 16.34 8.28
C GLY A 212 -2.75 17.38 9.16
N GLU A 213 -1.42 17.38 9.20
CA GLU A 213 -0.65 18.41 9.92
C GLU A 213 -0.36 19.65 9.05
N GLY A 214 -0.72 19.63 7.75
CA GLY A 214 -0.51 20.75 6.82
C GLY A 214 0.96 21.07 6.55
N LEU A 215 1.83 20.05 6.53
CA LEU A 215 3.29 20.23 6.47
C LEU A 215 3.75 20.71 5.08
N CYS A 216 4.63 21.71 5.07
CA CYS A 216 5.31 22.16 3.87
C CYS A 216 6.63 21.42 3.68
N LEU A 217 6.74 20.67 2.58
CA LEU A 217 7.91 19.85 2.29
C LEU A 217 9.01 20.64 1.55
N PRO A 218 10.30 20.35 1.83
CA PRO A 218 11.41 20.92 1.08
C PRO A 218 11.46 20.40 -0.37
N ASP A 219 11.84 21.27 -1.30
CA ASP A 219 12.07 20.90 -2.69
C ASP A 219 13.29 19.97 -2.81
N VAL A 220 13.18 18.97 -3.67
CA VAL A 220 14.35 18.20 -4.11
C VAL A 220 15.15 19.05 -5.10
N PRO A 221 16.45 19.31 -4.85
CA PRO A 221 17.26 20.10 -5.78
C PRO A 221 17.29 19.46 -7.19
N GLU A 222 17.19 20.27 -8.24
CA GLU A 222 17.22 19.76 -9.63
C GLU A 222 18.49 18.95 -9.95
N ALA A 223 19.62 19.26 -9.29
CA ALA A 223 20.86 18.47 -9.41
C ALA A 223 20.72 17.04 -8.84
N VAL A 224 19.88 16.86 -7.80
CA VAL A 224 19.55 15.55 -7.22
C VAL A 224 18.61 14.78 -8.15
N ILE A 225 17.57 15.44 -8.68
CA ILE A 225 16.66 14.85 -9.68
C ILE A 225 17.45 14.40 -10.93
N ALA A 226 18.45 15.17 -11.35
CA ALA A 226 19.28 14.88 -12.52
C ALA A 226 20.11 13.59 -12.39
N ARG A 227 20.28 13.03 -11.18
CA ARG A 227 20.91 11.71 -10.97
C ARG A 227 20.09 10.58 -11.62
N TYR A 228 18.78 10.79 -11.79
CA TYR A 228 17.83 9.79 -12.27
C TYR A 228 17.23 10.22 -13.62
N PRO A 229 17.98 10.10 -14.73
CA PRO A 229 17.61 10.71 -16.01
C PRO A 229 16.29 10.22 -16.60
N LYS A 230 15.87 8.98 -16.29
CA LYS A 230 14.58 8.42 -16.71
C LYS A 230 13.41 9.12 -16.01
N ILE A 231 13.49 9.27 -14.69
CA ILE A 231 12.51 9.98 -13.87
C ILE A 231 12.47 11.47 -14.26
N ALA A 232 13.65 12.09 -14.39
CA ALA A 232 13.78 13.47 -14.83
C ALA A 232 13.14 13.71 -16.21
N ALA A 233 13.14 12.72 -17.11
CA ALA A 233 12.44 12.81 -18.38
C ALA A 233 10.92 12.86 -18.21
N GLY A 234 10.33 11.98 -17.39
CA GLY A 234 8.89 12.01 -17.10
C GLY A 234 8.44 13.33 -16.46
N ILE A 235 9.21 13.86 -15.51
CA ILE A 235 8.95 15.18 -14.89
C ILE A 235 8.98 16.29 -15.94
N ARG A 236 9.98 16.29 -16.84
CA ARG A 236 10.07 17.28 -17.93
C ARG A 236 8.88 17.18 -18.88
N ASP A 237 8.45 15.98 -19.24
CA ASP A 237 7.32 15.76 -20.14
C ASP A 237 6.01 16.31 -19.53
N LEU A 238 5.77 16.06 -18.24
CA LEU A 238 4.63 16.62 -17.51
C LEU A 238 4.67 18.16 -17.48
N ARG A 239 5.85 18.74 -17.19
CA ARG A 239 6.05 20.20 -17.23
C ARG A 239 5.84 20.76 -18.63
N ALA A 240 6.30 20.07 -19.67
CA ALA A 240 6.12 20.46 -21.07
C ALA A 240 4.66 20.34 -21.53
N ALA A 241 3.88 19.44 -20.93
CA ALA A 241 2.44 19.33 -21.13
C ALA A 241 1.65 20.47 -20.46
N GLY A 242 2.30 21.32 -19.66
CA GLY A 242 1.70 22.52 -19.05
C GLY A 242 1.37 22.38 -17.56
N PHE A 243 1.64 21.23 -16.94
CA PHE A 243 1.39 21.02 -15.52
C PHE A 243 2.51 21.61 -14.65
N GLY A 244 2.14 22.18 -13.50
CA GLY A 244 3.10 22.49 -12.45
C GLY A 244 3.49 21.20 -11.74
N ILE A 245 4.77 20.81 -11.78
CA ILE A 245 5.26 19.60 -11.11
C ILE A 245 6.25 19.97 -10.01
N LEU A 246 5.84 19.71 -8.77
CA LEU A 246 6.65 19.84 -7.57
C LEU A 246 7.20 18.47 -7.18
N VAL A 247 8.50 18.41 -6.92
CA VAL A 247 9.17 17.20 -6.44
C VAL A 247 9.72 17.52 -5.06
N LYS A 248 9.21 16.82 -4.05
CA LYS A 248 9.41 17.15 -2.64
C LYS A 248 9.99 15.96 -1.89
N ASP A 249 10.92 16.24 -0.99
CA ASP A 249 11.40 15.26 -0.02
C ASP A 249 10.37 15.14 1.11
N ALA A 250 9.76 13.97 1.22
CA ALA A 250 8.72 13.69 2.22
C ALA A 250 9.27 12.90 3.42
N SER A 251 10.59 12.83 3.59
CA SER A 251 11.23 12.08 4.68
C SER A 251 11.07 12.69 6.07
N LEU A 252 10.53 13.92 6.15
CA LEU A 252 10.38 14.69 7.39
C LEU A 252 11.74 14.85 8.11
N GLY A 253 12.74 15.35 7.38
CA GLY A 253 14.09 15.56 7.89
C GLY A 253 14.96 14.30 7.90
N GLY A 254 14.77 13.41 6.92
CA GLY A 254 15.56 12.18 6.76
C GLY A 254 15.15 11.04 7.69
N GLN A 255 13.93 11.07 8.25
CA GLN A 255 13.44 10.04 9.17
C GLN A 255 12.75 8.89 8.45
N TYR A 256 12.05 9.18 7.35
CA TYR A 256 11.21 8.21 6.65
C TYR A 256 11.58 8.05 5.17
N PRO A 257 11.42 6.86 4.57
CA PRO A 257 11.84 6.57 3.20
C PRO A 257 10.79 7.00 2.16
N VAL A 258 10.32 8.25 2.21
CA VAL A 258 9.14 8.72 1.45
C VAL A 258 9.46 9.92 0.57
N MET A 259 8.95 9.87 -0.66
CA MET A 259 9.01 10.94 -1.66
C MET A 259 7.61 11.42 -2.02
N ASN A 260 7.50 12.69 -2.42
CA ASN A 260 6.27 13.27 -2.94
C ASN A 260 6.50 13.89 -4.33
N VAL A 261 5.54 13.64 -5.23
CA VAL A 261 5.42 14.34 -6.52
C VAL A 261 4.02 14.92 -6.60
N THR A 262 3.91 16.24 -6.67
CA THR A 262 2.62 16.94 -6.73
C THR A 262 2.43 17.57 -8.09
N LEU A 263 1.26 17.31 -8.69
CA LEU A 263 0.76 17.94 -9.90
C LEU A 263 -0.17 19.09 -9.55
N LEU A 264 0.08 20.25 -10.16
CA LEU A 264 -0.77 21.42 -10.14
C LEU A 264 -1.30 21.66 -11.56
N ASN A 265 -2.61 21.63 -11.73
CA ASN A 265 -3.23 21.89 -13.02
C ASN A 265 -3.63 23.38 -13.13
N PRO A 266 -2.95 24.19 -13.97
CA PRO A 266 -3.26 25.61 -14.09
C PRO A 266 -4.59 25.91 -14.78
N HIS A 267 -5.24 24.91 -15.38
CA HIS A 267 -6.52 25.09 -16.08
C HIS A 267 -7.73 25.11 -15.15
N ASP A 268 -7.69 24.32 -14.07
CA ASP A 268 -8.80 24.14 -13.13
C ASP A 268 -8.39 24.34 -11.66
N GLN A 269 -7.12 24.71 -11.41
CA GLN A 269 -6.52 24.85 -10.07
C GLN A 269 -6.42 23.55 -9.26
N GLY A 270 -6.65 22.39 -9.89
CA GLY A 270 -6.59 21.10 -9.23
C GLY A 270 -5.19 20.76 -8.72
N CYS A 271 -5.13 20.19 -7.51
CA CYS A 271 -3.90 19.75 -6.86
C CYS A 271 -3.96 18.25 -6.58
N PHE A 272 -3.01 17.50 -7.13
CA PHE A 272 -2.88 16.06 -6.92
C PHE A 272 -1.49 15.72 -6.37
N ALA A 273 -1.42 15.37 -5.09
CA ALA A 273 -0.19 14.93 -4.45
C ALA A 273 -0.09 13.40 -4.44
N SER A 274 0.92 12.88 -5.14
CA SER A 274 1.28 11.47 -5.13
C SER A 274 2.47 11.23 -4.21
N PHE A 275 2.44 10.09 -3.52
CA PHE A 275 3.48 9.69 -2.57
C PHE A 275 4.02 8.32 -2.98
N GLY A 276 5.30 8.10 -2.73
CA GLY A 276 5.97 6.84 -2.99
C GLY A 276 7.04 6.58 -1.95
N ALA A 277 7.10 5.36 -1.45
CA ALA A 277 8.10 4.97 -0.47
C ALA A 277 8.89 3.75 -0.90
N HIS A 278 10.18 3.76 -0.55
CA HIS A 278 11.14 2.66 -0.66
C HIS A 278 12.45 3.06 0.05
N PRO A 279 13.20 2.14 0.69
CA PRO A 279 14.50 2.46 1.30
C PRO A 279 15.49 3.14 0.35
N ASP A 280 15.51 2.71 -0.91
CA ASP A 280 16.24 3.37 -2.01
C ASP A 280 15.50 4.62 -2.52
N PHE A 281 16.21 5.76 -2.54
CA PHE A 281 15.70 7.07 -2.96
C PHE A 281 15.18 7.08 -4.41
N GLU A 282 15.88 6.46 -5.36
CA GLU A 282 15.48 6.41 -6.77
C GLU A 282 14.16 5.68 -6.90
N VAL A 283 14.03 4.53 -6.23
CA VAL A 283 12.84 3.68 -6.27
C VAL A 283 11.64 4.41 -5.63
N ALA A 284 11.84 5.10 -4.50
CA ALA A 284 10.77 5.87 -3.86
C ALA A 284 10.26 7.00 -4.77
N LEU A 285 11.17 7.74 -5.41
CA LEU A 285 10.84 8.81 -6.34
C LEU A 285 10.15 8.28 -7.62
N GLU A 286 10.62 7.15 -8.18
CA GLU A 286 9.98 6.50 -9.33
C GLU A 286 8.54 6.06 -8.97
N ARG A 287 8.34 5.51 -7.77
CA ARG A 287 7.02 5.09 -7.29
C ARG A 287 6.05 6.26 -7.15
N ALA A 288 6.50 7.39 -6.60
CA ALA A 288 5.68 8.59 -6.49
C ALA A 288 5.28 9.13 -7.88
N LEU A 289 6.21 9.15 -8.84
CA LEU A 289 5.91 9.60 -10.21
C LEU A 289 4.99 8.64 -10.98
N THR A 290 5.21 7.33 -10.87
CA THR A 290 4.42 6.33 -11.60
C THR A 290 3.04 6.14 -11.02
N GLU A 291 2.84 6.35 -9.72
CA GLU A 291 1.53 6.36 -9.06
C GLU A 291 0.67 7.54 -9.53
N LEU A 292 1.25 8.74 -9.65
CA LEU A 292 0.58 9.92 -10.19
C LEU A 292 -0.09 9.67 -11.56
N LEU A 293 0.45 8.72 -12.34
CA LEU A 293 0.04 8.45 -13.72
C LEU A 293 -0.63 7.09 -13.90
N GLN A 294 -0.85 6.32 -12.82
CA GLN A 294 -1.41 4.98 -12.93
C GLN A 294 -2.87 5.05 -13.42
N GLY A 295 -3.15 4.44 -14.57
CA GLY A 295 -4.50 4.45 -15.15
C GLY A 295 -4.96 5.80 -15.70
N ARG A 296 -4.10 6.83 -15.73
CA ARG A 296 -4.45 8.20 -16.15
C ARG A 296 -3.65 8.62 -17.39
N ALA A 297 -4.37 8.98 -18.45
CA ALA A 297 -3.78 9.70 -19.58
C ALA A 297 -3.64 11.19 -19.23
N LEU A 298 -2.82 11.95 -19.99
CA LEU A 298 -2.57 13.37 -19.69
C LEU A 298 -3.84 14.23 -19.70
N ASP A 299 -4.81 13.91 -20.57
CA ASP A 299 -6.11 14.59 -20.66
C ASP A 299 -7.09 14.20 -19.53
N ALA A 300 -6.73 13.21 -18.72
CA ALA A 300 -7.46 12.78 -17.52
C ALA A 300 -6.80 13.27 -16.20
N LEU A 301 -5.85 14.20 -16.28
CA LEU A 301 -5.18 14.82 -15.13
C LEU A 301 -5.84 16.17 -14.74
N GLY A 302 -7.17 16.20 -14.72
CA GLY A 302 -7.97 17.35 -14.27
C GLY A 302 -9.02 16.92 -13.24
N ASP A 303 -9.84 17.88 -12.82
CA ASP A 303 -10.96 17.70 -11.89
C ASP A 303 -10.54 17.22 -10.47
N PHE A 304 -9.29 17.46 -10.08
CA PHE A 304 -8.86 17.32 -8.68
C PHE A 304 -9.27 18.57 -7.88
N PRO A 305 -9.48 18.47 -6.56
CA PRO A 305 -9.83 19.64 -5.75
C PRO A 305 -8.76 20.73 -5.78
N GLU A 306 -9.22 21.97 -5.71
CA GLU A 306 -8.34 23.10 -5.39
C GLU A 306 -7.83 22.97 -3.94
N PRO A 307 -6.63 23.47 -3.61
CA PRO A 307 -6.16 23.48 -2.23
C PRO A 307 -7.07 24.31 -1.30
N GLY A 308 -7.24 23.84 -0.07
CA GLY A 308 -8.08 24.46 0.96
C GLY A 308 -7.27 25.21 2.04
N PHE A 309 -7.98 25.96 2.88
CA PHE A 309 -7.40 26.66 4.04
C PHE A 309 -7.86 26.09 5.40
N ASP A 310 -8.93 25.29 5.41
CA ASP A 310 -9.50 24.74 6.63
C ASP A 310 -8.77 23.43 7.00
N LEU A 311 -7.83 23.53 7.96
CA LEU A 311 -7.08 22.37 8.42
C LEU A 311 -7.95 21.36 9.16
N ASP A 312 -9.07 21.76 9.77
CA ASP A 312 -9.96 20.81 10.46
C ASP A 312 -10.65 19.89 9.44
N GLU A 313 -11.10 20.45 8.30
CA GLU A 313 -11.65 19.65 7.19
C GLU A 313 -10.57 18.77 6.53
N ILE A 314 -9.37 19.30 6.33
CA ILE A 314 -8.28 18.59 5.66
C ILE A 314 -7.75 17.44 6.52
N ALA A 315 -7.71 17.61 7.84
CA ALA A 315 -7.29 16.58 8.79
C ALA A 315 -8.39 15.58 9.14
N ASP A 316 -9.64 15.81 8.72
CA ASP A 316 -10.74 14.90 8.99
C ASP A 316 -10.50 13.52 8.36
N ALA A 317 -10.89 12.48 9.08
CA ALA A 317 -10.71 11.09 8.64
C ALA A 317 -11.36 10.83 7.27
N GLN A 318 -12.49 11.47 6.96
CA GLN A 318 -13.14 11.31 5.65
C GLN A 318 -12.27 11.85 4.52
N ASN A 319 -11.57 12.98 4.72
CA ASN A 319 -10.66 13.50 3.70
C ASN A 319 -9.44 12.59 3.51
N LEU A 320 -8.88 12.06 4.59
CA LEU A 320 -7.78 11.09 4.53
C LEU A 320 -8.19 9.77 3.87
N GLU A 321 -9.41 9.29 4.12
CA GLU A 321 -10.01 8.14 3.43
C GLU A 321 -10.20 8.40 1.93
N ILE A 322 -10.66 9.58 1.52
CA ILE A 322 -10.73 9.94 0.09
C ILE A 322 -9.32 9.92 -0.53
N HIS A 323 -8.33 10.46 0.19
CA HIS A 323 -6.93 10.40 -0.23
C HIS A 323 -6.41 8.96 -0.35
N PHE A 324 -6.90 8.02 0.46
CA PHE A 324 -6.59 6.59 0.35
C PHE A 324 -7.24 5.95 -0.88
N VAL A 325 -8.51 6.27 -1.14
CA VAL A 325 -9.32 5.60 -2.19
C VAL A 325 -8.90 6.01 -3.59
N ASP A 326 -8.74 7.30 -3.86
CA ASP A 326 -8.48 7.79 -5.21
C ASP A 326 -7.59 9.05 -5.30
N SER A 327 -7.07 9.51 -4.15
CA SER A 327 -6.23 10.72 -4.03
C SER A 327 -6.92 12.03 -4.46
N SER A 328 -8.25 12.08 -4.44
CA SER A 328 -9.05 13.28 -4.72
C SER A 328 -9.47 14.05 -3.48
N GLY A 329 -8.75 13.88 -2.36
CA GLY A 329 -8.98 14.67 -1.16
C GLY A 329 -8.38 16.08 -1.27
N ILE A 330 -8.79 16.97 -0.38
CA ILE A 330 -8.30 18.35 -0.32
C ILE A 330 -6.91 18.36 0.33
N ILE A 331 -6.04 19.24 -0.15
CA ILE A 331 -4.70 19.53 0.40
C ILE A 331 -4.65 20.97 0.86
N SER A 332 -3.89 21.26 1.91
CA SER A 332 -3.76 22.62 2.44
C SER A 332 -2.93 23.53 1.55
N TRP A 333 -3.27 24.81 1.49
CA TRP A 333 -2.37 25.84 0.97
C TRP A 333 -1.05 25.93 1.74
N GLU A 334 -1.02 25.54 3.03
CA GLU A 334 0.21 25.48 3.81
C GLU A 334 1.23 24.50 3.21
N PHE A 335 0.76 23.38 2.65
CA PHE A 335 1.62 22.42 1.93
C PHE A 335 2.37 23.06 0.75
N LEU A 336 1.78 24.09 0.12
CA LEU A 336 2.31 24.77 -1.07
C LEU A 336 3.09 26.07 -0.77
N ARG A 337 3.31 26.42 0.49
CA ARG A 337 4.03 27.65 0.84
C ARG A 337 5.52 27.58 0.47
N ALA A 338 6.20 28.73 0.51
CA ALA A 338 7.59 28.84 0.06
C ALA A 338 8.64 28.36 1.09
N THR A 339 8.30 28.33 2.37
CA THR A 339 9.23 27.96 3.45
C THR A 339 8.87 26.58 4.00
N PRO A 340 9.74 25.56 3.81
CA PRO A 340 9.47 24.22 4.29
C PRO A 340 9.64 24.12 5.81
N ASP A 341 8.94 23.15 6.41
CA ASP A 341 9.06 22.82 7.84
C ASP A 341 10.33 22.02 8.16
N PHE A 342 10.95 21.43 7.14
CA PHE A 342 12.14 20.60 7.24
C PHE A 342 13.19 21.06 6.22
N ASP A 343 14.46 20.82 6.54
CA ASP A 343 15.53 20.89 5.56
C ASP A 343 15.48 19.66 4.63
N PHE A 344 15.86 19.84 3.36
CA PHE A 344 16.02 18.72 2.43
C PHE A 344 17.09 17.75 2.94
N SER A 345 16.76 16.45 2.93
CA SER A 345 17.70 15.37 3.20
C SER A 345 17.93 14.54 1.94
N ASP A 346 19.19 14.39 1.55
CA ASP A 346 19.62 13.46 0.49
C ASP A 346 19.81 12.06 1.10
N TRP A 347 18.72 11.47 1.58
CA TRP A 347 18.70 10.19 2.30
C TRP A 347 18.87 9.00 1.36
N ASP A 348 19.41 7.90 1.89
CA ASP A 348 19.45 6.60 1.22
C ASP A 348 19.56 5.50 2.29
N PHE A 349 18.56 4.62 2.33
CA PHE A 349 18.49 3.48 3.24
C PHE A 349 18.59 2.15 2.47
N GLY A 350 18.94 2.21 1.17
CA GLY A 350 19.01 1.06 0.29
C GLY A 350 20.07 0.04 0.71
N GLY A 351 19.82 -1.23 0.37
CA GLY A 351 20.68 -2.36 0.72
C GLY A 351 20.23 -3.65 0.03
N SER A 352 20.58 -4.80 0.59
CA SER A 352 19.85 -6.04 0.25
C SER A 352 18.43 -5.99 0.81
N THR A 353 17.51 -6.77 0.26
CA THR A 353 16.12 -6.82 0.74
C THR A 353 16.01 -7.21 2.22
N GLU A 354 16.95 -8.01 2.74
CA GLU A 354 17.04 -8.32 4.18
C GLU A 354 17.50 -7.12 5.02
N GLN A 355 18.47 -6.35 4.53
CA GLN A 355 18.95 -5.14 5.23
C GLN A 355 17.88 -4.05 5.23
N GLU A 356 17.20 -3.88 4.10
CA GLU A 356 16.07 -2.98 3.92
C GLU A 356 14.91 -3.35 4.85
N PHE A 357 14.55 -4.64 4.92
CA PHE A 357 13.51 -5.12 5.84
C PHE A 357 13.87 -4.85 7.30
N ALA A 358 15.12 -5.12 7.69
CA ALA A 358 15.60 -4.87 9.05
C ALA A 358 15.53 -3.37 9.39
N TRP A 359 16.01 -2.50 8.51
CA TRP A 359 15.97 -1.06 8.70
C TRP A 359 14.53 -0.54 8.87
N LEU A 360 13.60 -1.00 8.02
CA LEU A 360 12.18 -0.61 8.10
C LEU A 360 11.54 -1.06 9.43
N CYS A 361 11.85 -2.27 9.90
CA CYS A 361 11.40 -2.74 11.21
C CYS A 361 11.99 -1.89 12.35
N ASP A 362 13.28 -1.60 12.30
CA ASP A 362 13.97 -0.81 13.32
C ASP A 362 13.43 0.62 13.38
N ALA A 363 13.10 1.22 12.24
CA ALA A 363 12.46 2.54 12.18
C ALA A 363 11.07 2.53 12.85
N ILE A 364 10.25 1.50 12.61
CA ILE A 364 8.93 1.36 13.26
C ILE A 364 9.06 1.13 14.77
N HIS A 365 10.00 0.29 15.19
CA HIS A 365 10.27 0.09 16.62
C HIS A 365 10.81 1.37 17.28
N GLY A 366 11.57 2.17 16.53
CA GLY A 366 12.04 3.51 16.96
C GLY A 366 10.90 4.49 17.20
N ASP A 367 9.78 4.33 16.49
CA ASP A 367 8.52 5.04 16.69
C ASP A 367 7.64 4.41 17.80
N GLU A 368 8.21 3.53 18.64
CA GLU A 368 7.56 2.84 19.76
C GLU A 368 6.35 1.98 19.33
N ARG A 369 6.39 1.42 18.12
CA ARG A 369 5.33 0.58 17.56
C ARG A 369 5.83 -0.79 17.16
N ASP A 370 4.91 -1.73 17.02
CA ASP A 370 5.24 -3.11 16.69
C ASP A 370 4.76 -3.52 15.30
N VAL A 371 5.54 -4.41 14.69
CA VAL A 371 5.24 -5.01 13.39
C VAL A 371 4.64 -6.39 13.59
N TYR A 372 3.49 -6.65 12.95
CA TYR A 372 2.78 -7.92 12.96
C TYR A 372 2.68 -8.44 11.53
N ILE A 373 3.16 -9.65 11.26
CA ILE A 373 3.20 -10.22 9.89
C ILE A 373 2.41 -11.53 9.83
N ALA A 374 1.54 -11.65 8.83
CA ALA A 374 0.97 -12.91 8.38
C ALA A 374 1.53 -13.27 7.00
N ASP A 375 2.00 -14.51 6.86
CA ASP A 375 2.60 -15.05 5.63
C ASP A 375 1.61 -15.94 4.87
N PHE A 376 1.60 -15.83 3.54
CA PHE A 376 0.74 -16.61 2.64
C PHE A 376 1.55 -17.13 1.44
N ASP A 377 1.85 -18.43 1.42
CA ASP A 377 2.65 -19.08 0.35
C ASP A 377 1.86 -20.11 -0.48
N HIS A 378 0.60 -20.36 -0.11
CA HIS A 378 -0.26 -21.41 -0.65
C HIS A 378 -0.55 -21.32 -2.17
N LEU A 379 -0.30 -20.17 -2.80
CA LEU A 379 -0.46 -19.95 -4.24
C LEU A 379 0.84 -20.15 -5.04
N GLY A 380 1.93 -20.54 -4.37
CA GLY A 380 3.25 -20.73 -5.00
C GLY A 380 3.99 -19.42 -5.31
N VAL A 381 3.45 -18.27 -4.92
CA VAL A 381 4.13 -16.97 -4.84
C VAL A 381 3.99 -16.51 -3.40
N TYR A 382 5.07 -15.99 -2.82
CA TYR A 382 5.00 -15.48 -1.46
C TYR A 382 4.19 -14.19 -1.45
N ALA A 383 3.19 -14.14 -0.58
CA ALA A 383 2.47 -12.94 -0.21
C ALA A 383 2.52 -12.78 1.32
N CYS A 384 2.37 -11.54 1.78
CA CYS A 384 2.26 -11.22 3.19
C CYS A 384 1.25 -10.11 3.41
N ARG A 385 0.81 -9.99 4.66
CA ARG A 385 0.10 -8.82 5.15
C ARG A 385 0.72 -8.38 6.46
N ILE A 386 1.02 -7.09 6.55
CA ILE A 386 1.67 -6.48 7.70
C ILE A 386 0.73 -5.48 8.34
N LEU A 387 0.61 -5.55 9.66
CA LEU A 387 -0.13 -4.60 10.48
C LEU A 387 0.86 -3.90 11.41
N VAL A 388 0.75 -2.59 11.52
CA VAL A 388 1.50 -1.74 12.46
C VAL A 388 0.49 -0.82 13.14
N PRO A 389 -0.08 -1.25 14.27
CA PRO A 389 -1.12 -0.49 14.93
C PRO A 389 -0.64 0.91 15.32
N GLY A 390 -1.38 1.94 14.93
CA GLY A 390 -1.03 3.35 15.04
C GLY A 390 -0.25 3.92 13.85
N MET A 391 -0.05 3.15 12.77
CA MET A 391 0.58 3.59 11.51
C MET A 391 -0.14 3.09 10.26
N SER A 392 -0.58 1.83 10.27
CA SER A 392 -1.06 1.18 9.05
C SER A 392 -2.58 1.18 8.88
N GLU A 393 -3.33 1.70 9.86
CA GLU A 393 -4.77 1.98 9.72
C GLU A 393 -5.07 2.90 8.53
#